data_AF-A0A212M1Y6-F1
#
_entry.id   AF-A0A212M1Y6-F1
#
_cell.length_a   1.000
_cell.length_b   1.000
_cell.length_c   1.000
_cell.angle_alpha   90.00
_cell.angle_beta   90.00
_cell.angle_gamma   90.00
#
_symmetry.space_group_name_H-M   'P 1'
#
loop_
_entity.id
_entity.type
_entity.pdbx_description
1 polymer ?
#
loop_
_entity_poly.entity_id
_entity_poly.type
_entity_poly.pdbx_seq_one_letter_code
_entity_poly.pdbx_strand_id
1 'polypeptide(L)'
;MKKMAIYEPAMCCETGICGVSVDPELIRISTVLNALKKNGVEVNRYNLSNAPMEFVNNKVINQYINEKGPEGLPAVLLDNEIIITGRYPANYEFIKLLGIPESYLSEPKTANKGGCCCSDGKCC
;
A
#
# COMPACT_ATOMS: atom_id res chain seq x y z
N MET A 1 -19.00 0.28 -4.18
CA MET A 1 -17.57 0.06 -4.49
C MET A 1 -17.07 -1.04 -3.57
N LYS A 2 -16.12 -1.86 -4.04
CA LYS A 2 -15.52 -2.91 -3.21
C LYS A 2 -14.68 -2.28 -2.10
N LYS A 3 -14.70 -2.88 -0.91
CA LYS A 3 -13.96 -2.41 0.26
C LYS A 3 -12.70 -3.25 0.45
N MET A 4 -11.53 -2.64 0.32
CA MET A 4 -10.25 -3.30 0.56
C MET A 4 -9.63 -2.85 1.89
N ALA A 5 -9.04 -3.80 2.62
CA ALA A 5 -8.26 -3.53 3.82
C ALA A 5 -6.98 -4.36 3.82
N ILE A 6 -5.88 -3.77 4.30
CA ILE A 6 -4.58 -4.42 4.44
C ILE A 6 -4.26 -4.50 5.93
N TYR A 7 -4.03 -5.72 6.41
CA TYR A 7 -3.65 -6.03 7.78
C TYR A 7 -2.19 -6.43 7.80
N GLU A 8 -1.37 -5.57 8.37
CA GLU A 8 0.08 -5.61 8.36
C GLU A 8 0.64 -6.35 9.58
N PRO A 9 1.86 -6.92 9.48
CA PRO A 9 2.58 -7.41 10.65
C PRO A 9 2.82 -6.29 11.68
N ALA A 10 3.28 -6.68 12.87
CA ALA A 10 3.73 -5.72 13.87
C ALA A 10 4.87 -4.85 13.30
N MET A 11 4.68 -3.53 13.30
CA MET A 11 5.64 -2.55 12.80
C MET A 11 5.90 -1.49 13.88
N CYS A 12 7.04 -0.79 13.77
CA CYS A 12 7.40 0.28 14.71
C CYS A 12 6.58 1.58 14.49
N CYS A 13 5.98 1.77 13.31
CA CYS A 13 5.09 2.89 12.99
C CYS A 13 3.98 2.45 12.03
N GLU A 14 3.03 3.35 11.73
CA GLU A 14 1.85 3.06 10.90
C GLU A 14 2.18 2.41 9.54
N THR A 15 3.18 2.96 8.84
CA THR A 15 3.55 2.53 7.48
C THR A 15 4.72 1.56 7.43
N GLY A 16 5.42 1.38 8.56
CA GLY A 16 6.70 0.68 8.65
C GLY A 16 7.88 1.42 7.99
N ILE A 17 7.70 2.67 7.55
CA ILE A 17 8.73 3.49 6.92
C ILE A 17 9.41 4.38 7.97
N CYS A 18 10.07 3.77 8.95
CA CYS A 18 10.85 4.47 9.97
C CYS A 18 12.19 3.77 10.18
N GLY A 19 13.30 4.52 10.14
CA GLY A 19 14.65 3.99 10.34
C GLY A 19 15.56 4.13 9.11
N VAL A 20 16.80 3.64 9.26
CA VAL A 20 17.87 3.80 8.25
C VAL A 20 17.77 2.83 7.08
N SER A 21 17.02 1.73 7.23
CA SER A 21 16.83 0.71 6.19
C SER A 21 15.33 0.47 6.01
N VAL A 22 14.74 1.19 5.06
CA VAL A 22 13.31 1.09 4.74
C VAL A 22 13.11 0.01 3.68
N ASP A 23 12.11 -0.86 3.89
CA ASP A 23 11.68 -1.83 2.88
C ASP A 23 11.05 -1.11 1.66
N PRO A 24 11.62 -1.26 0.45
CA PRO A 24 11.08 -0.65 -0.77
C PRO A 24 9.62 -1.02 -1.04
N GLU A 25 9.17 -2.20 -0.60
CA GLU A 25 7.80 -2.63 -0.83
C GLU A 25 6.80 -1.83 0.01
N LEU A 26 7.17 -1.44 1.23
CA LEU A 26 6.36 -0.54 2.06
C LEU A 26 6.26 0.86 1.44
N ILE A 27 7.33 1.32 0.78
CA ILE A 27 7.34 2.59 0.03
C ILE A 27 6.39 2.49 -1.16
N ARG A 28 6.48 1.41 -1.95
CA ARG A 28 5.61 1.17 -3.09
C ARG A 28 4.14 1.17 -2.66
N ILE A 29 3.81 0.43 -1.61
CA ILE A 29 2.44 0.34 -1.10
C ILE A 29 1.95 1.69 -0.60
N SER A 30 2.75 2.41 0.19
CA SER A 30 2.36 3.75 0.64
C SER A 30 2.11 4.70 -0.53
N THR A 31 2.89 4.59 -1.62
CA THR A 31 2.70 5.37 -2.85
C THR A 31 1.38 5.01 -3.55
N VAL A 32 1.10 3.72 -3.71
CA VAL A 32 -0.14 3.22 -4.31
C VAL A 32 -1.36 3.67 -3.51
N LEU A 33 -1.38 3.46 -2.20
CA LEU A 33 -2.50 3.84 -1.34
C LEU A 33 -2.76 5.34 -1.37
N ASN A 34 -1.69 6.16 -1.41
CA ASN A 34 -1.82 7.61 -1.58
C ASN A 34 -2.40 8.00 -2.93
N ALA A 35 -2.01 7.33 -4.02
CA ALA A 35 -2.55 7.57 -5.36
C ALA A 35 -4.05 7.19 -5.43
N LEU A 36 -4.43 6.05 -4.85
CA LEU A 36 -5.84 5.63 -4.73
C LEU A 36 -6.66 6.65 -3.94
N LYS A 37 -6.18 7.08 -2.78
CA LYS A 37 -6.86 8.07 -1.93
C LYS A 37 -7.08 9.40 -2.65
N LYS A 38 -6.09 9.87 -3.41
CA LYS A 38 -6.21 11.09 -4.26
C LYS A 38 -7.30 10.97 -5.32
N ASN A 39 -7.58 9.76 -5.80
CA ASN A 39 -8.65 9.47 -6.76
C ASN A 39 -9.96 9.02 -6.08
N GLY A 40 -10.12 9.25 -4.78
CA GLY A 40 -11.34 8.95 -4.03
C GLY A 40 -11.54 7.46 -3.70
N VAL A 41 -10.51 6.62 -3.89
CA VAL A 41 -10.54 5.20 -3.55
C VAL A 41 -9.85 4.99 -2.22
N GLU A 42 -10.63 4.68 -1.19
CA GLU A 42 -10.12 4.42 0.15
C GLU A 42 -9.77 2.93 0.32
N VAL A 43 -8.55 2.68 0.78
CA VAL A 43 -8.07 1.36 1.18
C VAL A 43 -7.56 1.49 2.60
N ASN A 44 -8.17 0.74 3.51
CA ASN A 44 -7.78 0.78 4.92
C ASN A 44 -6.47 0.02 5.13
N ARG A 45 -5.62 0.54 6.02
CA ARG A 45 -4.35 -0.08 6.38
C ARG A 45 -4.20 -0.07 7.89
N TYR A 46 -3.96 -1.24 8.47
CA TYR A 46 -3.82 -1.43 9.91
C TYR A 46 -2.58 -2.27 10.17
N ASN A 47 -1.81 -1.96 11.20
CA ASN A 47 -0.74 -2.85 11.66
C ASN A 47 -0.96 -3.31 13.09
N LEU A 48 -0.44 -4.49 13.40
CA LEU A 48 -0.76 -5.19 14.64
C LEU A 48 -0.32 -4.40 15.90
N SER A 49 0.77 -3.64 15.81
CA SER A 49 1.30 -2.84 16.93
C SER A 49 0.43 -1.61 17.23
N ASN A 50 -0.03 -0.91 16.19
CA ASN A 50 -0.70 0.39 16.33
C ASN A 50 -2.23 0.27 16.36
N ALA A 51 -2.80 -0.77 15.77
CA ALA A 51 -4.24 -0.99 15.66
C ALA A 51 -4.68 -2.41 16.05
N PRO A 52 -4.25 -2.97 17.22
CA PRO A 52 -4.55 -4.35 17.59
C PRO A 52 -6.04 -4.66 17.65
N MET A 53 -6.87 -3.68 18.01
CA MET A 53 -8.33 -3.85 18.07
C MET A 53 -8.96 -4.12 16.70
N GLU A 54 -8.37 -3.63 15.60
CA GLU A 54 -8.88 -3.91 14.24
C GLU A 54 -8.72 -5.39 13.86
N PHE A 55 -7.69 -6.06 14.41
CA PHE A 55 -7.44 -7.48 14.23
C PHE A 55 -8.36 -8.34 15.11
N VAL A 56 -8.74 -7.85 16.29
CA VAL A 56 -9.70 -8.53 17.18
C VAL A 56 -11.13 -8.40 16.65
N ASN A 57 -11.51 -7.19 16.21
CA ASN A 57 -12.88 -6.89 15.79
C ASN A 57 -13.25 -7.52 14.45
N ASN A 58 -12.28 -7.68 13.54
CA ASN A 58 -12.51 -8.36 12.28
C ASN A 58 -12.41 -9.88 12.45
N LYS A 59 -13.56 -10.57 12.50
CA LYS A 59 -13.63 -12.03 12.72
C LYS A 59 -12.77 -12.84 11.75
N VAL A 60 -12.70 -12.44 10.48
CA VAL A 60 -11.96 -13.18 9.44
C VAL A 60 -10.46 -13.09 9.69
N ILE A 61 -9.96 -11.90 10.00
CA ILE A 61 -8.55 -11.71 10.37
C ILE A 61 -8.21 -12.34 11.72
N ASN A 62 -9.11 -12.22 12.70
CA ASN A 62 -8.90 -12.80 14.02
C ASN A 62 -8.72 -14.32 13.92
N GLN A 63 -9.62 -14.99 13.19
CA GLN A 63 -9.52 -16.42 12.93
C GLN A 63 -8.23 -16.77 12.18
N TYR A 64 -7.90 -16.01 11.13
CA TYR A 64 -6.69 -16.24 10.35
C TYR A 64 -5.41 -16.20 11.21
N ILE A 65 -5.25 -15.20 12.07
CA ILE A 65 -4.08 -15.08 12.95
C ILE A 65 -4.07 -16.17 14.02
N ASN A 66 -5.22 -16.53 14.59
CA ASN A 66 -5.29 -17.60 15.58
C ASN A 66 -4.90 -18.97 14.99
N GLU A 67 -5.18 -19.21 13.70
CA GLU A 67 -4.85 -20.47 13.02
C GLU A 67 -3.45 -20.52 12.41
N LYS A 68 -2.97 -19.40 11.85
CA LYS A 68 -1.72 -19.34 11.06
C LYS A 68 -0.59 -18.59 11.73
N GLY A 69 -0.86 -17.90 12.83
CA GLY A 69 0.07 -16.98 13.48
C GLY A 69 0.18 -15.64 12.74
N PRO A 70 0.75 -14.62 13.39
CA PRO A 70 0.99 -13.30 12.79
C PRO A 70 2.03 -13.32 11.66
N GLU A 71 2.80 -14.40 11.50
CA GLU A 71 3.83 -14.57 10.46
C GLU A 71 3.22 -14.70 9.05
N GLY A 72 1.93 -15.01 8.95
CA GLY A 72 1.19 -15.03 7.68
C GLY A 72 0.83 -13.64 7.13
N LEU A 73 1.06 -12.58 7.91
CA LEU A 73 0.81 -11.20 7.49
C LEU A 73 1.90 -10.71 6.49
N PRO A 74 1.59 -9.77 5.59
CA PRO A 74 0.32 -9.04 5.49
C PRO A 74 -0.83 -9.88 4.92
N ALA A 75 -2.05 -9.60 5.38
CA ALA A 75 -3.28 -10.17 4.84
C ALA A 75 -4.14 -9.07 4.21
N VAL A 76 -4.67 -9.34 3.01
CA VAL A 76 -5.48 -8.40 2.24
C VAL A 76 -6.91 -8.91 2.18
N LEU A 77 -7.84 -8.08 2.62
CA LEU A 77 -9.27 -8.32 2.53
C LEU A 77 -9.87 -7.56 1.37
N LEU A 78 -10.83 -8.19 0.69
CA LEU A 78 -11.75 -7.55 -0.24
C LEU A 78 -13.17 -7.97 0.14
N ASP A 79 -14.02 -7.01 0.49
CA ASP A 79 -15.40 -7.24 0.92
C ASP A 79 -15.52 -8.29 2.04
N ASN A 80 -14.62 -8.18 3.03
CA ASN A 80 -14.47 -9.10 4.18
C ASN A 80 -13.93 -10.50 3.87
N GLU A 81 -13.45 -10.77 2.66
CA GLU A 81 -12.81 -12.03 2.31
C GLU A 81 -11.30 -11.87 2.15
N ILE A 82 -10.51 -12.77 2.75
CA ILE A 82 -9.06 -12.79 2.53
C ILE A 82 -8.78 -13.26 1.10
N ILE A 83 -8.09 -12.43 0.33
CA ILE A 83 -7.74 -12.70 -1.06
C ILE A 83 -6.23 -12.89 -1.29
N ILE A 84 -5.39 -12.33 -0.41
CA ILE A 84 -3.93 -12.40 -0.49
C ILE A 84 -3.38 -12.48 0.93
N THR A 85 -2.36 -13.30 1.15
CA THR A 85 -1.61 -13.43 2.40
C THR A 85 -0.11 -13.50 2.13
N GLY A 86 0.71 -13.12 3.11
CA GLY A 86 2.19 -13.17 3.05
C GLY A 86 2.84 -12.20 2.06
N ARG A 87 2.06 -11.40 1.32
CA ARG A 87 2.55 -10.39 0.38
C ARG A 87 1.52 -9.30 0.15
N TYR A 88 1.97 -8.19 -0.40
CA TYR A 88 1.07 -7.13 -0.87
C TYR A 88 0.54 -7.40 -2.29
N PRO A 89 -0.56 -6.74 -2.69
CA PRO A 89 -1.00 -6.78 -4.08
C PRO A 89 -0.01 -6.03 -4.98
N ALA A 90 0.24 -6.57 -6.17
CA ALA A 90 0.89 -5.85 -7.24
C ALA A 90 -0.02 -4.73 -7.78
N ASN A 91 0.54 -3.74 -8.49
CA ASN A 91 -0.25 -2.61 -9.00
C ASN A 91 -1.41 -3.06 -9.90
N TYR A 92 -1.19 -4.06 -10.76
CA TYR A 92 -2.23 -4.61 -11.62
C TYR A 92 -3.32 -5.35 -10.83
N GLU A 93 -2.98 -5.94 -9.68
CA GLU A 93 -3.96 -6.59 -8.80
C GLU A 93 -4.85 -5.54 -8.13
N PHE A 94 -4.31 -4.41 -7.66
CA PHE A 94 -5.15 -3.30 -7.18
C PHE A 94 -6.16 -2.85 -8.23
N ILE A 95 -5.71 -2.65 -9.48
CA ILE A 95 -6.55 -2.26 -10.62
C ILE A 95 -7.69 -3.26 -10.83
N LYS A 96 -7.35 -4.54 -10.97
CA LYS A 96 -8.30 -5.61 -11.25
C LYS A 96 -9.27 -5.85 -10.08
N LEU A 97 -8.75 -5.88 -8.85
CA LEU A 97 -9.54 -6.20 -7.66
C LEU A 97 -10.53 -5.10 -7.34
N LEU A 98 -10.09 -3.83 -7.38
CA LEU A 98 -10.92 -2.66 -7.08
C LEU A 98 -11.79 -2.21 -8.27
N GLY A 99 -11.50 -2.70 -9.49
CA GLY A 99 -12.25 -2.32 -10.69
C GLY A 99 -12.04 -0.86 -11.08
N ILE A 100 -10.82 -0.37 -10.93
CA ILE A 100 -10.44 1.04 -11.17
C ILE A 100 -9.64 1.16 -12.48
N PRO A 101 -9.58 2.34 -13.11
CA PRO A 101 -8.78 2.53 -14.31
C PRO A 101 -7.28 2.53 -14.00
N GLU A 102 -6.46 2.08 -14.96
CA GLU A 102 -4.99 2.06 -14.82
C GLU A 102 -4.40 3.46 -14.58
N SER A 103 -5.09 4.51 -15.03
CA SER A 103 -4.70 5.90 -14.83
C SER A 103 -4.57 6.31 -13.37
N TYR A 104 -5.20 5.58 -12.43
CA TYR A 104 -5.11 5.88 -11.00
C TYR A 104 -3.74 5.53 -10.41
N LEU A 105 -3.05 4.54 -10.98
CA LEU A 105 -1.74 4.07 -10.53
C LEU A 105 -0.64 4.29 -11.57
N SER A 106 -0.98 4.85 -12.73
CA SER A 106 0.00 5.33 -13.68
C SER A 106 0.74 6.50 -13.05
N GLU A 107 2.07 6.48 -13.07
CA GLU A 107 2.82 7.69 -12.75
C GLU A 107 2.34 8.82 -13.67
N PRO A 108 2.27 10.07 -13.19
CA PRO A 108 2.15 11.18 -14.11
C PRO A 108 3.32 11.03 -15.08
N LYS A 109 3.03 10.82 -16.36
CA LYS A 109 4.03 10.98 -17.42
C LYS A 109 4.60 12.37 -17.19
N THR A 110 5.79 12.45 -16.59
CA THR A 110 6.58 13.65 -16.65
C THR A 110 6.81 13.85 -18.13
N ALA A 111 6.01 14.73 -18.72
CA ALA A 111 6.31 15.29 -20.00
C ALA A 111 7.75 15.78 -19.88
N ASN A 112 8.63 15.21 -20.72
CA ASN A 112 10.00 15.62 -20.89
C ASN A 112 10.12 17.14 -20.73
N LYS A 113 10.66 17.60 -19.60
CA LYS A 113 11.44 18.83 -19.60
C LYS A 113 12.89 18.41 -19.76
N GLY A 114 13.20 17.98 -20.98
CA GLY A 114 14.53 18.18 -21.53
C GLY A 114 14.78 19.68 -21.53
N GLY A 115 15.48 20.15 -20.50
CA GLY A 115 15.95 21.51 -20.34
C GLY A 115 17.41 21.46 -19.94
N CYS A 116 18.24 20.90 -20.82
CA CYS A 116 19.68 21.09 -20.77
C CYS A 116 19.94 22.59 -21.00
N CYS A 117 20.06 23.36 -19.91
CA CYS A 117 20.58 24.72 -19.96
C CYS A 117 22.10 24.67 -20.13
N CYS A 118 22.54 24.26 -21.32
CA CYS A 118 23.89 24.50 -21.82
C CYS A 118 23.75 25.38 -23.05
N SER A 119 23.74 26.69 -22.87
CA SER A 119 24.11 27.67 -23.91
C SER A 119 24.54 28.97 -23.22
N ASP A 120 25.78 29.36 -23.49
CA ASP A 120 26.37 30.70 -23.37
C ASP A 120 26.97 31.15 -22.03
N GLY A 121 28.05 30.48 -21.64
CA GLY A 121 29.33 31.14 -21.38
C GLY A 121 29.37 32.32 -20.39
N LYS A 122 29.21 32.05 -19.10
CA LYS A 122 29.90 32.76 -18.01
C LYS A 122 29.64 32.03 -16.68
N CYS A 123 30.65 31.35 -16.14
CA CYS A 123 30.66 31.01 -14.72
C CYS A 123 31.36 32.17 -13.98
N CYS A 124 30.66 32.77 -13.03
CA CYS A 124 31.20 33.66 -12.01
C CYS A 124 31.07 32.98 -10.65
#